data_AF-A0A2Z5FZC0-F1
#
_entry.id   AF-A0A2Z5FZC0-F1
#
_cell.length_a   1.000
_cell.length_b   1.000
_cell.length_c   1.000
_cell.angle_alpha   90.00
_cell.angle_beta   90.00
_cell.angle_gamma   90.00
#
_symmetry.space_group_name_H-M   'P 1'
#
loop_
_entity.id
_entity.type
_entity.pdbx_description
1 polymer ?
#
loop_
_entity_poly.entity_id
_entity_poly.type
_entity_poly.pdbx_seq_one_letter_code
_entity_poly.pdbx_strand_id
1 'polypeptide(L)'
;MASEEYTQEHERPFDSAKDIFVFGTNDEGRHYAGAAKYAQEHCGAEPGIGVGPTGRAYAIPTMNGWNRLKDEVQHFIEYADQHPEQSFFVTRVGCGLAGYQDNGVAPLFLHAPANCLLPLGWRDLAMLREGLPPSPKVY
;
A
#
# COMPACT_ATOMS: atom_id res chain seq x y z
N MET A 1 -0.45 21.34 0.72
CA MET A 1 0.92 20.98 1.16
C MET A 1 1.02 19.53 1.65
N ALA A 2 -0.04 18.71 1.57
CA ALA A 2 0.02 17.27 1.87
C ALA A 2 0.24 16.41 0.60
N SER A 3 -0.07 16.92 -0.59
CA SER A 3 0.18 16.22 -1.86
C SER A 3 1.67 16.06 -2.17
N GLU A 4 2.54 16.92 -1.61
CA GLU A 4 3.97 16.96 -1.92
C GLU A 4 4.77 15.76 -1.38
N GLU A 5 4.30 15.10 -0.31
CA GLU A 5 5.01 13.97 0.30
C GLU A 5 4.96 12.70 -0.57
N TYR A 6 3.90 12.54 -1.39
CA TYR A 6 3.70 11.37 -2.26
C TYR A 6 3.73 11.73 -3.76
N THR A 7 4.41 12.82 -4.15
CA THR A 7 4.54 13.19 -5.58
C THR A 7 5.73 12.55 -6.27
N GLN A 8 6.79 12.18 -5.55
CA GLN A 8 8.06 11.75 -6.14
C GLN A 8 8.23 10.24 -6.24
N GLU A 9 7.38 9.46 -5.55
CA GLU A 9 7.48 8.00 -5.50
C GLU A 9 6.68 7.31 -6.62
N HIS A 10 5.96 8.06 -7.45
CA HIS A 10 5.00 7.53 -8.45
C HIS A 10 5.15 8.25 -9.79
N GLU A 11 4.71 7.61 -10.87
CA GLU A 11 4.73 8.22 -12.22
C GLU A 11 3.86 9.49 -12.33
N ARG A 12 2.88 9.62 -11.44
CA ARG A 12 2.06 10.83 -11.27
C ARG A 12 1.76 11.05 -9.79
N PRO A 13 1.48 12.29 -9.37
CA PRO A 13 1.11 12.56 -7.99
C PRO A 13 -0.25 11.96 -7.62
N PHE A 14 -0.47 11.80 -6.32
CA PHE A 14 -1.77 11.45 -5.73
C PHE A 14 -2.83 12.52 -6.05
N ASP A 15 -3.95 12.09 -6.64
CA ASP A 15 -5.12 12.95 -6.88
C ASP A 15 -6.11 12.78 -5.73
N SER A 16 -6.15 13.75 -4.83
CA SER A 16 -7.02 13.71 -3.65
C SER A 16 -8.52 13.78 -3.98
N ALA A 17 -8.92 14.01 -5.22
CA ALA A 17 -10.32 13.99 -5.63
C ALA A 17 -10.75 12.64 -6.22
N LYS A 18 -9.81 11.80 -6.66
CA LYS A 18 -10.12 10.59 -7.45
C LYS A 18 -9.51 9.31 -6.91
N ASP A 19 -8.33 9.38 -6.32
CA ASP A 19 -7.60 8.19 -5.92
C ASP A 19 -8.02 7.72 -4.53
N ILE A 20 -8.07 6.40 -4.37
CA ILE A 20 -8.10 5.70 -3.09
C ILE A 20 -6.66 5.55 -2.60
N PHE A 21 -6.35 6.09 -1.42
CA PHE A 21 -5.01 6.03 -0.86
C PHE A 21 -4.77 4.70 -0.14
N VAL A 22 -3.87 3.85 -0.66
CA VAL A 22 -3.59 2.53 -0.08
C VAL A 22 -2.36 2.60 0.81
N PHE A 23 -2.53 2.24 2.09
CA PHE A 23 -1.52 2.46 3.12
C PHE A 23 -1.35 1.24 4.04
N GLY A 24 -0.14 1.13 4.60
CA GLY A 24 0.17 0.10 5.58
C GLY A 24 -0.18 0.55 7.02
N THR A 25 -0.78 -0.33 7.81
CA THR A 25 -1.10 -0.07 9.22
C THR A 25 -0.98 -1.33 10.10
N ASN A 26 -1.39 -1.25 11.37
CA ASN A 26 -1.61 -2.41 12.24
C ASN A 26 -3.09 -2.79 12.30
N ASP A 27 -3.38 -4.01 12.74
CA ASP A 27 -4.76 -4.54 12.80
C ASP A 27 -5.72 -3.68 13.60
N GLU A 28 -5.21 -3.01 14.63
CA GLU A 28 -6.02 -2.17 15.51
C GLU A 28 -6.34 -0.82 14.87
N GLY A 29 -5.90 -0.55 13.63
CA GLY A 29 -6.18 0.70 12.93
C GLY A 29 -5.61 1.92 13.64
N ARG A 30 -4.46 1.78 14.32
CA ARG A 30 -3.79 2.91 14.98
C ARG A 30 -2.96 3.68 13.96
N HIS A 31 -3.51 4.79 13.49
CA HIS A 31 -2.96 5.60 12.41
C HIS A 31 -2.14 6.80 12.93
N TYR A 32 -1.13 6.54 13.78
CA TYR A 32 -0.42 7.63 14.48
C TYR A 32 0.81 8.20 13.77
N ALA A 33 1.30 7.57 12.70
CA ALA A 33 2.47 8.04 11.97
C ALA A 33 2.47 7.63 10.49
N GLY A 34 3.33 8.28 9.71
CA GLY A 34 3.59 7.98 8.29
C GLY A 34 2.32 7.98 7.43
N ALA A 35 2.27 7.08 6.45
CA ALA A 35 1.15 6.92 5.52
C ALA A 35 -0.19 6.68 6.23
N ALA A 36 -0.21 5.99 7.38
CA ALA A 36 -1.45 5.77 8.12
C ALA A 36 -2.01 7.07 8.69
N LYS A 37 -1.14 7.89 9.31
CA LYS A 37 -1.55 9.21 9.80
C LYS A 37 -2.06 10.10 8.66
N TYR A 38 -1.35 10.09 7.53
CA TYR A 38 -1.79 10.80 6.34
C TYR A 38 -3.19 10.37 5.89
N ALA A 39 -3.42 9.05 5.82
CA ALA A 39 -4.72 8.50 5.43
C ALA A 39 -5.84 8.97 6.37
N GLN A 40 -5.59 9.00 7.69
CA GLN A 40 -6.55 9.52 8.66
C GLN A 40 -6.81 11.02 8.46
N GLU A 41 -5.78 11.84 8.35
CA GLU A 41 -5.89 13.31 8.31
C GLU A 41 -6.40 13.86 6.97
N HIS A 42 -6.17 13.16 5.85
CA HIS A 42 -6.40 13.69 4.51
C HIS A 42 -7.27 12.80 3.61
N CYS A 43 -7.38 11.52 3.93
CA CYS A 43 -8.18 10.57 3.14
C CYS A 43 -9.43 10.10 3.89
N GLY A 44 -9.60 10.50 5.15
CA GLY A 44 -10.76 10.14 5.96
C GLY A 44 -10.74 8.68 6.42
N ALA A 45 -9.56 8.06 6.51
CA ALA A 45 -9.44 6.73 7.11
C ALA A 45 -9.90 6.79 8.58
N GLU A 46 -10.82 5.90 8.94
CA GLU A 46 -11.42 5.86 10.26
C GLU A 46 -10.47 5.20 11.28
N PRO A 47 -10.20 5.86 12.43
CA PRO A 47 -9.42 5.24 13.49
C PRO A 47 -10.05 3.91 13.94
N GLY A 48 -9.23 2.88 14.10
CA GLY A 48 -9.73 1.54 14.46
C GLY A 48 -9.93 0.60 13.26
N ILE A 49 -9.90 1.11 12.02
CA ILE A 49 -9.99 0.27 10.82
C ILE A 49 -8.59 -0.10 10.33
N GLY A 50 -8.15 -1.31 10.67
CA GLY A 50 -6.83 -1.83 10.29
C GLY A 50 -6.76 -2.56 8.95
N VAL A 51 -7.91 -2.89 8.34
CA VAL A 51 -7.99 -3.71 7.13
C VAL A 51 -9.14 -3.27 6.24
N GLY A 52 -8.91 -3.26 4.92
CA GLY A 52 -9.96 -3.01 3.93
C GLY A 52 -10.25 -1.53 3.65
N PRO A 53 -11.34 -1.23 2.92
CA PRO A 53 -11.71 0.12 2.55
C PRO A 53 -12.12 0.96 3.77
N THR A 54 -11.65 2.20 3.84
CA THR A 54 -11.97 3.14 4.91
C THR A 54 -11.84 4.60 4.42
N GLY A 55 -12.93 5.37 4.48
CA GLY A 55 -13.00 6.68 3.82
C GLY A 55 -12.64 6.59 2.34
N ARG A 56 -11.72 7.45 1.89
CA ARG A 56 -11.10 7.41 0.55
C ARG A 56 -9.70 6.78 0.62
N ALA A 57 -9.59 5.71 1.39
CA ALA A 57 -8.35 4.98 1.61
C ALA A 57 -8.62 3.47 1.71
N TYR A 58 -7.56 2.68 1.64
CA TYR A 58 -7.59 1.25 1.86
C TYR A 58 -6.45 0.86 2.80
N ALA A 59 -6.78 0.20 3.90
CA ALA A 59 -5.84 -0.22 4.92
C ALA A 59 -5.32 -1.64 4.64
N ILE A 60 -4.01 -1.81 4.64
CA ILE A 60 -3.34 -3.12 4.58
C ILE A 60 -2.60 -3.37 5.90
N PRO A 61 -2.92 -4.43 6.66
CA PRO A 61 -2.13 -4.83 7.82
C PRO A 61 -0.71 -5.23 7.44
N THR A 62 0.30 -4.57 8.03
CA THR A 62 1.71 -4.80 7.72
C THR A 62 2.55 -5.26 8.92
N MET A 63 2.01 -5.17 10.14
CA MET A 63 2.78 -5.34 11.37
C MET A 63 2.69 -6.74 12.00
N ASN A 64 1.99 -7.68 11.36
CA ASN A 64 1.70 -9.02 11.90
C ASN A 64 2.45 -10.17 11.21
N GLY A 65 3.62 -9.84 10.65
CA GLY A 65 4.50 -10.80 9.99
C GLY A 65 4.24 -10.95 8.49
N TRP A 66 5.16 -11.67 7.85
CA TRP A 66 5.26 -11.72 6.39
C TRP A 66 4.11 -12.46 5.72
N ASN A 67 3.72 -13.63 6.25
CA ASN A 67 2.66 -14.44 5.64
C ASN A 67 1.34 -13.68 5.61
N ARG A 68 0.98 -13.02 6.72
CA ARG A 68 -0.22 -12.21 6.76
C ARG A 68 -0.15 -11.03 5.78
N LEU A 69 0.99 -10.35 5.69
CA LEU A 69 1.14 -9.29 4.68
C LEU A 69 0.86 -9.80 3.26
N LYS A 70 1.30 -11.02 2.91
CA LYS A 70 0.98 -11.61 1.60
C LYS A 70 -0.52 -11.78 1.40
N ASP A 71 -1.19 -12.38 2.37
CA ASP A 71 -2.63 -12.66 2.31
C ASP A 71 -3.42 -11.35 2.16
N GLU A 72 -3.06 -10.32 2.93
CA GLU A 72 -3.73 -9.01 2.87
C GLU A 72 -3.45 -8.25 1.56
N VAL A 73 -2.24 -8.38 0.98
CA VAL A 73 -1.95 -7.83 -0.35
C VAL A 73 -2.77 -8.56 -1.41
N GLN A 74 -2.93 -9.88 -1.30
CA GLN A 74 -3.77 -10.64 -2.21
C GLN A 74 -5.24 -10.20 -2.11
N HIS A 75 -5.79 -10.04 -0.90
CA HIS A 75 -7.16 -9.52 -0.73
C HIS A 75 -7.32 -8.12 -1.30
N PHE A 76 -6.31 -7.26 -1.17
CA PHE A 76 -6.31 -5.95 -1.81
C PHE A 76 -6.34 -6.04 -3.34
N ILE A 77 -5.53 -6.91 -3.94
CA ILE A 77 -5.52 -7.10 -5.40
C ILE A 77 -6.88 -7.60 -5.89
N GLU A 78 -7.47 -8.59 -5.21
CA GLU A 78 -8.80 -9.11 -5.52
C GLU A 78 -9.88 -8.02 -5.41
N TYR A 79 -9.78 -7.14 -4.41
CA TYR A 79 -10.66 -5.98 -4.29
C TYR A 79 -10.46 -5.00 -5.45
N ALA A 80 -9.21 -4.67 -5.80
CA ALA A 80 -8.91 -3.73 -6.87
C ALA A 80 -9.40 -4.24 -8.24
N ASP A 81 -9.32 -5.55 -8.49
CA ASP A 81 -9.84 -6.22 -9.69
C ASP A 81 -11.37 -6.12 -9.78
N GLN A 82 -12.07 -6.24 -8.65
CA GLN A 82 -13.53 -6.13 -8.57
C GLN A 82 -14.04 -4.69 -8.69
N HIS A 83 -13.15 -3.70 -8.54
CA HIS A 83 -13.46 -2.27 -8.58
C HIS A 83 -12.67 -1.53 -9.67
N PRO A 84 -12.80 -1.90 -10.95
CA PRO A 84 -12.05 -1.28 -12.05
C PRO A 84 -12.38 0.22 -12.26
N GLU A 85 -13.50 0.70 -11.71
CA GLU A 85 -13.88 2.11 -11.71
C GLU A 85 -13.09 2.97 -10.70
N GLN A 86 -12.44 2.35 -9.72
CA GLN A 86 -11.64 3.03 -8.71
C GLN A 86 -10.17 3.05 -9.12
N SER A 87 -9.48 4.15 -8.80
CA SER A 87 -8.04 4.29 -8.98
C SER A 87 -7.35 4.18 -7.62
N PHE A 88 -6.40 3.27 -7.48
CA PHE A 88 -5.71 2.99 -6.23
C PHE A 88 -4.28 3.55 -6.27
N PHE A 89 -4.01 4.53 -5.41
CA PHE A 89 -2.66 5.06 -5.20
C PHE A 89 -1.96 4.25 -4.12
N VAL A 90 -1.07 3.34 -4.53
CA VAL A 90 -0.41 2.39 -3.62
C VAL A 90 0.87 2.99 -3.07
N THR A 91 0.91 3.32 -1.78
CA THR A 91 2.15 3.77 -1.13
C THR A 91 3.19 2.65 -1.08
N ARG A 92 4.40 2.92 -0.60
CA ARG A 92 5.39 1.88 -0.26
C ARG A 92 4.95 1.07 0.98
N VAL A 93 3.85 0.33 0.84
CA VAL A 93 3.17 -0.44 1.89
C VAL A 93 4.17 -1.34 2.60
N GLY A 94 4.29 -1.19 3.92
CA GLY A 94 5.19 -1.99 4.75
C GLY A 94 6.67 -1.61 4.69
N CYS A 95 7.10 -0.73 3.79
CA CYS A 95 8.51 -0.34 3.64
C CYS A 95 8.94 0.87 4.48
N GLY A 96 7.99 1.58 5.08
CA GLY A 96 8.26 2.60 6.10
C GLY A 96 8.47 1.98 7.48
N LEU A 97 7.56 2.27 8.41
CA LEU A 97 7.69 1.86 9.82
C LEU A 97 7.76 0.34 10.05
N ALA A 98 7.17 -0.49 9.17
CA ALA A 98 7.22 -1.95 9.33
C ALA A 98 8.57 -2.58 8.91
N GLY A 99 9.43 -1.81 8.21
CA GLY A 99 10.82 -2.16 7.92
C GLY A 99 11.04 -3.19 6.80
N TYR A 100 10.03 -3.50 5.99
CA TYR A 100 10.24 -4.34 4.81
C TYR A 100 10.99 -3.59 3.71
N GLN A 101 11.63 -4.33 2.81
CA GLN A 101 12.32 -3.75 1.67
C GLN A 101 11.43 -3.82 0.42
N ASP A 102 11.54 -2.84 -0.48
CA ASP A 102 10.78 -2.82 -1.74
C ASP A 102 11.00 -4.09 -2.55
N ASN A 103 12.24 -4.58 -2.61
CA ASN A 103 12.55 -5.82 -3.32
C ASN A 103 11.89 -7.08 -2.70
N GLY A 104 11.40 -7.00 -1.48
CA GLY A 104 10.62 -8.05 -0.83
C GLY A 104 9.12 -7.87 -1.09
N VAL A 105 8.62 -6.64 -0.90
CA VAL A 105 7.17 -6.34 -0.98
C VAL A 105 6.67 -6.20 -2.42
N ALA A 106 7.42 -5.54 -3.30
CA ALA A 106 6.99 -5.28 -4.67
C ALA A 106 6.55 -6.54 -5.44
N PRO A 107 7.22 -7.70 -5.32
CA PRO A 107 6.76 -8.95 -5.92
C PRO A 107 5.36 -9.41 -5.47
N LEU A 108 4.87 -9.02 -4.30
CA LEU A 108 3.50 -9.31 -3.86
C LEU A 108 2.45 -8.59 -4.71
N PHE A 109 2.84 -7.48 -5.36
CA PHE A 109 1.99 -6.67 -6.23
C PHE A 109 2.18 -7.00 -7.72
N LEU A 110 2.85 -8.10 -8.08
CA LEU A 110 3.12 -8.48 -9.47
C LEU A 110 1.86 -8.54 -10.34
N HIS A 111 0.76 -9.03 -9.74
CA HIS A 111 -0.52 -9.19 -10.43
C HIS A 111 -1.52 -8.07 -10.10
N ALA A 112 -1.07 -6.95 -9.55
CA ALA A 112 -1.95 -5.81 -9.29
C ALA A 112 -2.51 -5.26 -10.62
N PRO A 113 -3.83 -4.99 -10.71
CA PRO A 113 -4.46 -4.52 -11.92
C PRO A 113 -3.98 -3.12 -12.37
N ALA A 114 -4.36 -2.74 -13.59
CA ALA A 114 -3.96 -1.48 -14.19
C ALA A 114 -4.47 -0.23 -13.45
N ASN A 115 -5.54 -0.37 -12.66
CA ASN A 115 -6.04 0.69 -11.78
C ASN A 115 -5.25 0.82 -10.47
N CYS A 116 -4.19 0.03 -10.25
CA CYS A 116 -3.23 0.23 -9.18
C CYS A 116 -2.01 1.02 -9.67
N LEU A 117 -1.89 2.25 -9.19
CA LEU A 117 -0.70 3.08 -9.33
C LEU A 117 0.33 2.66 -8.27
N LEU A 118 1.26 1.80 -8.67
CA LEU A 118 2.33 1.30 -7.81
C LEU A 118 3.50 2.31 -7.71
N PRO A 119 4.31 2.24 -6.65
CA PRO A 119 5.54 3.02 -6.56
C PRO A 119 6.48 2.76 -7.75
N LEU A 120 7.27 3.77 -8.12
CA LEU A 120 8.24 3.70 -9.21
C LEU A 120 9.19 2.50 -9.03
N GLY A 121 9.38 1.75 -10.12
CA GLY A 121 10.24 0.57 -10.14
C GLY A 121 9.65 -0.69 -9.49
N TRP A 122 8.50 -0.64 -8.80
CA TRP A 122 7.89 -1.84 -8.21
C TRP A 122 7.49 -2.86 -9.27
N ARG A 123 6.97 -2.42 -10.43
CA ARG A 123 6.65 -3.32 -11.55
C ARG A 123 7.90 -4.04 -12.07
N ASP A 124 8.99 -3.31 -12.27
CA ASP A 124 10.27 -3.88 -12.71
C ASP A 124 10.85 -4.85 -11.67
N LEU A 125 10.83 -4.46 -10.39
CA LEU A 125 11.29 -5.29 -9.28
C LEU A 125 10.47 -6.58 -9.13
N ALA A 126 9.16 -6.48 -9.31
CA ALA A 126 8.26 -7.63 -9.24
C ALA A 126 8.58 -8.64 -10.35
N MET A 127 8.78 -8.18 -11.59
CA MET A 127 9.15 -9.03 -12.71
C MET A 127 10.53 -9.68 -12.53
N LEU A 128 11.51 -8.95 -11.99
CA LEU A 128 12.87 -9.47 -11.76
C LEU A 128 12.95 -10.55 -10.67
N ARG A 129 11.95 -10.67 -9.80
CA ARG A 129 12.01 -11.50 -8.58
C ARG A 129 10.91 -12.55 -8.47
N GLU A 130 10.15 -12.79 -9.53
CA GLU A 130 9.18 -13.88 -9.57
C GLU A 130 9.86 -15.22 -9.17
N GLY A 131 9.37 -15.86 -8.10
CA GLY A 131 9.91 -17.11 -7.58
C GLY A 131 11.06 -17.02 -6.56
N LEU A 132 11.50 -15.84 -6.13
CA LEU A 132 12.55 -15.67 -5.10
C LEU A 132 11.99 -15.54 -3.68
N PRO A 133 12.70 -16.03 -2.64
CA PRO A 133 12.30 -15.84 -1.25
C PRO A 133 12.33 -14.35 -0.84
N PRO A 134 11.54 -13.96 0.17
CA PRO A 134 11.48 -12.59 0.65
C PRO A 134 12.83 -12.15 1.21
N SER A 135 13.18 -10.88 0.97
CA SER A 135 14.36 -10.29 1.60
C SER A 135 14.15 -10.14 3.11
N PRO A 136 15.19 -10.39 3.92
CA PRO A 136 15.09 -10.21 5.37
C PRO A 136 14.76 -8.75 5.73
N LYS A 137 14.05 -8.55 6.85
CA LYS A 137 13.86 -7.21 7.43
C LYS A 137 15.22 -6.62 7.80
N VAL A 138 15.40 -5.34 7.50
CA VAL A 138 16.54 -4.58 8.02
C VAL A 138 16.09 -4.03 9.37
N TYR A 139 16.73 -4.49 10.44
CA TYR A 139 16.51 -4.03 11.81
C TYR A 139 17.37 -2.82 12.13
#